data_AF-A0A9D8NU75-F1
#
_entry.id   AF-A0A9D8NU75-F1
#
_cell.length_a   1.000
_cell.length_b   1.000
_cell.length_c   1.000
_cell.angle_alpha   90.00
_cell.angle_beta   90.00
_cell.angle_gamma   90.00
#
_symmetry.space_group_name_H-M   'P 1'
#
loop_
_entity.id
_entity.type
_entity.pdbx_description
1 polymer ?
#
loop_
_entity_poly.entity_id
_entity_poly.type
_entity_poly.pdbx_seq_one_letter_code
_entity_poly.pdbx_strand_id
1 'polypeptide(L)'
;MIGLSGWIREILGWLMTLASLYAFFVALGLIVNRQVIGGGALGILSLFMYRSGVGFLKMAVAARICQQAQDRVYPVPARPGAPRQRRQGA
;
A
#
# COMPACT_ATOMS: atom_id res chain seq x y z
N MET A 1 -18.03 -4.93 6.40
CA MET A 1 -16.84 -4.77 7.26
C MET A 1 -15.60 -4.44 6.41
N ILE A 2 -15.66 -3.38 5.58
CA ILE A 2 -14.73 -3.16 4.44
C ILE A 2 -13.72 -2.00 4.69
N GLY A 3 -13.83 -1.28 5.81
CA GLY A 3 -12.97 -0.12 6.10
C GLY A 3 -11.51 -0.44 6.50
N LEU A 4 -11.24 -1.64 7.03
CA LEU A 4 -9.91 -1.99 7.57
C LEU A 4 -8.89 -2.40 6.50
N SER A 5 -9.35 -2.98 5.38
CA SER A 5 -8.45 -3.53 4.34
C SER A 5 -7.65 -2.47 3.57
N GLY A 6 -8.20 -1.26 3.42
CA GLY A 6 -7.48 -0.15 2.77
C GLY A 6 -6.31 0.35 3.62
N TRP A 7 -6.54 0.52 4.92
CA TRP A 7 -5.52 0.96 5.88
C TRP A 7 -4.41 -0.08 6.07
N ILE A 8 -4.74 -1.37 6.11
CA ILE A 8 -3.76 -2.45 6.24
C ILE A 8 -2.77 -2.50 5.06
N ARG A 9 -3.23 -2.26 3.83
CA ARG A 9 -2.34 -2.20 2.65
C ARG A 9 -1.38 -1.02 2.71
N GLU A 10 -1.86 0.12 3.20
CA GLU A 10 -1.06 1.32 3.37
C GLU A 10 -0.01 1.11 4.47
N ILE A 11 -0.43 0.58 5.63
CA ILE A 11 0.46 0.22 6.73
C ILE A 11 1.52 -0.80 6.29
N LEU A 12 1.17 -1.85 5.54
CA LEU A 12 2.15 -2.83 5.05
C LEU A 12 3.24 -2.17 4.19
N GLY A 13 2.87 -1.24 3.31
CA GLY A 13 3.83 -0.52 2.48
C GLY A 13 4.76 0.36 3.30
N TRP A 14 4.22 1.09 4.27
CA TRP A 14 5.02 1.90 5.20
C TRP A 14 5.92 1.05 6.08
N LEU A 15 5.43 -0.07 6.61
CA LEU A 15 6.15 -0.96 7.52
C LEU A 15 7.32 -1.65 6.80
N MET A 16 7.12 -2.08 5.55
CA MET A 16 8.16 -2.69 4.73
C MET A 16 9.23 -1.67 4.27
N THR A 17 8.83 -0.42 4.05
CA THR A 17 9.76 0.70 3.77
C THR A 17 10.61 1.02 5.01
N LEU A 18 9.98 1.17 6.18
CA LEU A 18 10.66 1.42 7.45
C LEU A 18 11.61 0.27 7.83
N ALA A 19 11.18 -0.98 7.64
CA ALA A 19 12.01 -2.16 7.92
C ALA A 19 13.27 -2.19 7.04
N SER A 20 13.14 -1.86 5.75
CA SER A 20 14.29 -1.80 4.83
C SER A 20 15.24 -0.65 5.19
N LEU A 21 14.70 0.49 5.62
CA LEU A 21 15.50 1.63 6.06
C LEU A 21 16.27 1.31 7.34
N TYR A 22 15.66 0.58 8.27
CA TYR A 22 16.32 0.07 9.46
C TYR A 22 17.48 -0.87 9.11
N ALA A 23 17.27 -1.82 8.20
CA ALA A 23 18.34 -2.72 7.72
C ALA A 23 19.49 -1.94 7.07
N PHE A 24 19.19 -0.87 6.32
CA PHE A 24 20.20 0.02 5.76
C PHE A 24 21.00 0.76 6.84
N PHE A 25 20.34 1.23 7.91
CA PHE A 25 21.01 1.83 9.06
C PHE A 25 21.97 0.86 9.76
N VAL A 26 21.57 -0.40 9.91
CA VAL A 26 22.43 -1.48 10.45
C VAL A 26 23.63 -1.72 9.53
N ALA A 27 23.42 -1.72 8.21
CA ALA A 27 24.51 -1.85 7.24
C ALA A 27 25.53 -0.70 7.35
N LEU A 28 25.06 0.54 7.53
CA LEU A 28 25.94 1.70 7.78
C LEU A 28 26.75 1.53 9.07
N GLY A 29 26.14 1.03 10.15
CA GLY A 29 26.86 0.72 11.40
C GLY A 29 27.97 -0.32 11.23
N LEU A 30 27.77 -1.32 10.37
CA LEU A 30 28.80 -2.30 10.03
C LEU A 30 29.94 -1.69 9.21
N ILE A 31 29.62 -0.80 8.26
CA ILE A 31 30.62 -0.09 7.45
C ILE A 31 31.51 0.80 8.32
N VAL A 32 30.93 1.50 9.30
CA VAL A 32 31.68 2.32 10.27
C VAL A 32 32.65 1.48 11.10
N ASN A 33 32.31 0.22 11.40
CA ASN A 33 33.18 -0.73 12.10
C ASN A 33 34.25 -1.41 11.20
N ARG A 34 34.67 -0.77 10.09
CA ARG A 34 35.63 -1.28 9.09
C ARG A 34 35.24 -2.60 8.39
N GLN A 35 34.02 -3.11 8.56
CA GLN A 35 33.52 -4.27 7.80
C GLN A 35 32.89 -3.82 6.48
N VAL A 36 33.70 -3.26 5.59
CA VAL A 36 33.24 -2.63 4.34
C VAL A 36 32.62 -3.65 3.38
N ILE A 37 33.17 -4.86 3.29
CA ILE A 37 32.69 -5.92 2.39
C ILE A 37 31.35 -6.47 2.87
N GLY A 38 31.23 -6.79 4.17
CA GLY A 38 29.98 -7.30 4.75
C GLY A 38 28.87 -6.25 4.78
N GLY A 39 29.22 -5.02 5.16
CA GLY A 39 28.28 -3.90 5.18
C GLY A 39 27.83 -3.47 3.78
N GLY A 40 28.70 -3.53 2.78
CA GLY A 40 28.34 -3.27 1.38
C GLY A 40 27.35 -4.29 0.82
N ALA A 41 27.57 -5.59 1.06
CA ALA A 41 26.63 -6.64 0.65
C ALA A 41 25.25 -6.48 1.32
N LEU A 42 25.24 -6.19 2.63
CA LEU A 42 24.01 -5.94 3.39
C LEU A 42 23.30 -4.65 2.93
N GLY A 43 24.07 -3.62 2.56
CA GLY A 43 23.57 -2.36 2.02
C GLY A 43 22.90 -2.53 0.66
N ILE A 44 23.50 -3.30 -0.26
CA ILE A 44 22.91 -3.61 -1.57
C ILE A 44 21.61 -4.41 -1.41
N LEU A 45 21.61 -5.41 -0.52
CA LEU A 45 20.40 -6.19 -0.21
C LEU A 45 19.28 -5.28 0.33
N SER A 46 19.63 -4.38 1.25
CA SER A 46 18.70 -3.40 1.82
C SER A 46 18.16 -2.44 0.77
N LEU A 47 18.98 -2.03 -0.20
CA LEU A 47 18.57 -1.17 -1.31
C LEU A 47 17.58 -1.87 -2.25
N PHE A 48 17.80 -3.15 -2.55
CA PHE A 48 16.87 -3.97 -3.32
C PHE A 48 15.53 -4.14 -2.60
N MET A 49 15.54 -4.42 -1.29
CA MET A 49 14.32 -4.48 -0.46
C MET A 49 13.61 -3.12 -0.38
N TYR A 50 14.36 -2.03 -0.27
CA TYR A 50 13.80 -0.68 -0.25
C TYR A 50 13.09 -0.35 -1.58
N ARG A 51 13.69 -0.73 -2.71
CA ARG A 51 13.12 -0.49 -4.03
C ARG A 51 11.88 -1.35 -4.30
N SER A 52 11.85 -2.58 -3.80
CA SER A 52 10.63 -3.40 -3.87
C SER A 52 9.52 -2.84 -2.98
N GLY A 53 9.83 -2.41 -1.75
CA GLY A 53 8.86 -1.82 -0.81
C GLY A 53 8.15 -0.57 -1.36
N VAL A 54 8.90 0.39 -1.89
CA VAL A 54 8.32 1.62 -2.48
C VAL A 54 7.48 1.30 -3.73
N GLY A 55 7.89 0.30 -4.52
CA GLY A 55 7.11 -0.17 -5.68
C GLY A 55 5.74 -0.72 -5.29
N PHE A 56 5.67 -1.53 -4.23
CA PHE A 56 4.42 -2.04 -3.69
C PHE A 56 3.51 -0.93 -3.14
N LEU A 57 4.07 0.10 -2.51
CA LEU A 57 3.31 1.25 -2.02
C LEU A 57 2.61 1.99 -3.18
N LYS A 58 3.31 2.23 -4.30
CA LYS A 58 2.73 2.89 -5.48
C LYS A 58 1.58 2.08 -6.09
N MET A 59 1.73 0.76 -6.19
CA MET A 59 0.66 -0.11 -6.72
C MET A 59 -0.53 -0.22 -5.76
N ALA A 60 -0.29 -0.18 -4.44
CA ALA A 60 -1.36 -0.14 -3.45
C ALA A 60 -2.19 1.15 -3.54
N VAL A 61 -1.53 2.29 -3.69
CA VAL A 61 -2.20 3.59 -3.89
C VAL A 61 -2.98 3.62 -5.20
N ALA A 62 -2.40 3.14 -6.30
CA ALA A 62 -3.09 3.06 -7.59
C ALA A 62 -4.37 2.21 -7.49
N ALA A 63 -4.30 1.04 -6.85
CA ALA A 63 -5.47 0.19 -6.64
C ALA A 63 -6.56 0.88 -5.80
N ARG A 64 -6.18 1.65 -4.78
CA ARG A 64 -7.12 2.43 -3.97
C ARG A 64 -7.80 3.51 -4.79
N ILE A 65 -7.04 4.24 -5.60
CA ILE A 65 -7.58 5.28 -6.48
C ILE A 65 -8.52 4.66 -7.51
N CYS A 66 -8.18 3.52 -8.11
CA CYS A 66 -9.07 2.79 -9.00
C CYS A 66 -10.37 2.37 -8.30
N GLN A 67 -10.31 1.86 -7.07
CA GLN A 67 -11.50 1.53 -6.30
C GLN A 67 -12.36 2.76 -5.99
N GLN A 68 -11.76 3.87 -5.55
CA GLN A 68 -12.46 5.13 -5.30
C GLN A 68 -13.09 5.72 -6.57
N ALA A 69 -12.41 5.59 -7.71
CA ALA A 69 -12.92 6.03 -8.99
C ALA A 69 -14.09 5.14 -9.45
N GLN A 70 -13.98 3.82 -9.27
CA GLN A 70 -15.02 2.88 -9.66
C GLN A 70 -16.31 3.05 -8.84
N ASP A 71 -16.19 3.35 -7.54
CA ASP A 71 -17.32 3.68 -6.66
C ASP A 71 -18.01 5.01 -7.07
N ARG A 72 -17.23 5.97 -7.59
CA ARG A 72 -17.75 7.24 -8.13
C ARG A 72 -18.39 7.11 -9.52
N VAL A 73 -17.84 6.26 -10.39
CA VAL A 73 -18.24 6.14 -11.79
C VAL A 73 -19.40 5.15 -11.96
N TYR A 74 -19.45 4.09 -11.15
CA TYR A 74 -20.57 3.15 -11.09
C TYR A 74 -21.23 3.20 -9.71
N PRO A 75 -22.01 4.26 -9.39
CA PRO A 75 -22.91 4.17 -8.26
C PRO A 75 -23.82 2.96 -8.48
N VAL A 76 -23.89 2.08 -7.48
CA VAL A 76 -24.68 0.83 -7.47
C VAL A 76 -25.96 1.01 -8.29
N PRO A 77 -26.17 0.25 -9.39
CA PRO A 77 -27.41 0.35 -10.15
C PRO A 77 -28.54 0.01 -9.18
N ALA A 78 -29.52 0.90 -9.07
CA ALA A 78 -30.75 0.60 -8.34
C ALA A 78 -31.23 -0.78 -8.79
N ARG A 79 -31.33 -1.73 -7.85
CA ARG A 79 -31.78 -3.10 -8.14
C ARG A 79 -33.02 -3.01 -9.05
N PRO A 80 -33.03 -3.62 -10.24
CA PRO A 80 -34.23 -3.71 -11.06
C PRO A 80 -35.22 -4.60 -10.28
N GLY A 81 -36.14 -3.97 -9.55
CA GLY A 81 -37.00 -4.65 -8.59
C GLY A 81 -37.47 -3.81 -7.40
N ALA A 82 -36.97 -2.57 -7.22
CA ALA A 82 -37.60 -1.67 -6.26
C ALA A 82 -39.08 -1.45 -6.68
N PRO A 83 -40.07 -1.80 -5.84
CA PRO A 83 -41.47 -1.66 -6.21
C PRO A 83 -41.71 -0.19 -6.52
N ARG A 84 -42.24 0.09 -7.70
CA ARG A 84 -42.75 1.42 -8.07
C ARG A 84 -43.78 1.79 -7.03
N GLN A 85 -43.37 2.58 -6.04
CA GLN A 85 -44.19 3.15 -4.97
C GLN A 85 -45.15 4.17 -5.61
N ARG A 86 -46.10 3.64 -6.37
CA ARG A 86 -47.23 4.31 -7.00
C ARG A 86 -48.26 4.62 -5.91
N ARG A 87 -47.86 5.44 -4.94
CA ARG A 87 -48.71 5.81 -3.83
C ARG A 87 -48.33 7.14 -3.21
N GLN A 88 -48.15 8.19 -4.01
CA GLN A 88 -48.26 9.57 -3.52
C GLN A 88 -48.86 10.46 -4.62
N GLY A 89 -50.08 10.94 -4.39
CA GLY A 89 -50.63 12.15 -4.99
C GLY A 89 -51.69 11.98 -6.09
N ALA A 90 -52.94 11.73 -5.70
CA ALA A 90 -54.17 12.41 -6.19
C ALA A 90 -55.40 11.66 -5.66
#